data_AF-A0A2A2KQV8-F1
#
_entry.id   AF-A0A2A2KQV8-F1
#
_cell.length_a   1.000
_cell.length_b   1.000
_cell.length_c   1.000
_cell.angle_alpha   90.00
_cell.angle_beta   90.00
_cell.angle_gamma   90.00
#
_symmetry.space_group_name_H-M   'P 1'
#
loop_
_entity.id
_entity.type
_entity.pdbx_description
1 polymer ?
#
loop_
_entity_poly.entity_id
_entity_poly.type
_entity_poly.pdbx_seq_one_letter_code
_entity_poly.pdbx_strand_id
1 'polypeptide(L)'
;MTFYAIIISAYCNDNNDQKEILDRLKNPDVIPPTKCEACAIVARDLSKVASSKRIKDEMTFIEMSEEFCKTMLQYKLHKEKVGVERFNKEDSATFKTLKSMKERGVKIIMDLPEELWDEPSAEVSVLKQQCELILSTYEDELQEWFVEAKAKDDLTEILCKQRYLYKSERECLDIQKPMPKDDL
;
A
#
# COMPACT_ATOMS: atom_id res chain seq x y z
N MET A 1 -11.52 -4.36 -21.19
CA MET A 1 -10.09 -4.11 -20.89
C MET A 1 -9.82 -2.71 -21.36
N THR A 2 -9.64 -1.77 -20.44
CA THR A 2 -9.28 -0.39 -20.75
C THR A 2 -7.87 -0.37 -21.36
N PHE A 3 -7.56 0.66 -22.15
CA PHE A 3 -6.23 0.83 -22.76
C PHE A 3 -5.12 0.82 -21.69
N TYR A 4 -5.43 1.31 -20.49
CA TYR A 4 -4.54 1.32 -19.35
C TYR A 4 -4.23 -0.06 -18.77
N ALA A 5 -5.19 -0.99 -18.71
CA ALA A 5 -4.89 -2.38 -18.30
C ALA A 5 -3.85 -3.04 -19.22
N ILE A 6 -3.87 -2.67 -20.52
CA ILE A 6 -2.89 -3.13 -21.50
C ILE A 6 -1.53 -2.43 -21.27
N ILE A 7 -1.52 -1.12 -21.04
CA ILE A 7 -0.29 -0.35 -20.76
C ILE A 7 0.36 -0.79 -19.44
N ILE A 8 -0.38 -0.89 -18.33
CA ILE A 8 0.14 -1.45 -17.06
C ILE A 8 0.57 -2.90 -17.24
N SER A 9 -0.16 -3.75 -17.96
CA SER A 9 0.35 -5.12 -18.21
C SER A 9 1.66 -5.14 -19.00
N ALA A 10 1.92 -4.12 -19.82
CA ALA A 10 3.17 -3.96 -20.57
C ALA A 10 4.29 -3.29 -19.76
N TYR A 11 3.98 -2.38 -18.82
CA TYR A 11 4.95 -1.68 -17.95
C TYR A 11 5.22 -2.42 -16.62
N CYS A 12 4.26 -3.16 -16.07
CA CYS A 12 4.47 -4.14 -14.98
C CYS A 12 5.24 -5.38 -15.46
N ASN A 13 5.56 -5.47 -16.75
CA ASN A 13 6.31 -6.56 -17.36
C ASN A 13 7.83 -6.37 -17.23
N ASP A 14 8.31 -5.67 -16.20
CA ASP A 14 9.68 -5.87 -15.75
C ASP A 14 9.74 -7.25 -15.07
N ASN A 15 9.91 -8.29 -15.89
CA ASN A 15 9.82 -9.70 -15.50
C ASN A 15 10.75 -10.08 -14.34
N ASN A 16 11.73 -9.24 -14.01
CA ASN A 16 12.68 -9.47 -12.94
C ASN A 16 12.12 -9.10 -11.56
N ASP A 17 11.52 -7.91 -11.42
CA ASP A 17 10.97 -7.42 -10.15
C ASP A 17 9.76 -8.23 -9.69
N GLN A 18 8.86 -8.59 -10.62
CA GLN A 18 7.71 -9.45 -10.28
C GLN A 18 8.16 -10.85 -9.84
N LYS A 19 9.17 -11.41 -10.50
CA LYS A 19 9.71 -12.72 -10.16
C LYS A 19 10.40 -12.71 -8.79
N GLU A 20 11.11 -11.64 -8.44
CA GLU A 20 11.74 -11.48 -7.13
C GLU A 20 10.69 -11.36 -6.01
N ILE A 21 9.64 -10.57 -6.23
CA ILE A 21 8.53 -10.46 -5.26
C ILE A 21 7.83 -11.81 -5.09
N LEU A 22 7.52 -12.51 -6.18
CA LEU A 22 6.91 -13.84 -6.13
C LEU A 22 7.79 -14.87 -5.42
N ASP A 23 9.12 -14.76 -5.52
CA ASP A 23 10.03 -15.64 -4.81
C ASP A 23 10.05 -15.33 -3.31
N ARG A 24 10.10 -14.05 -2.93
CA ARG A 24 9.96 -13.60 -1.53
C ARG A 24 8.65 -14.05 -0.89
N LEU A 25 7.55 -14.07 -1.65
CA LEU A 25 6.24 -14.52 -1.19
C LEU A 25 6.15 -16.03 -0.92
N LYS A 26 7.16 -16.83 -1.33
CA LYS A 26 7.22 -18.26 -0.96
C LYS A 26 7.64 -18.45 0.50
N ASN A 27 8.19 -17.42 1.15
CA ASN A 27 8.54 -17.47 2.56
C ASN A 27 7.25 -17.43 3.41
N PRO A 28 6.98 -18.44 4.27
CA PRO A 28 5.77 -18.47 5.10
C PRO A 28 5.71 -17.34 6.13
N ASP A 29 6.83 -16.70 6.47
CA ASP A 29 6.86 -15.57 7.41
C ASP A 29 6.42 -14.25 6.75
N VAL A 30 6.25 -14.22 5.43
CA VAL A 30 5.79 -13.05 4.68
C VAL A 30 4.27 -13.06 4.63
N ILE A 31 3.65 -12.09 5.34
CA ILE A 31 2.18 -11.98 5.42
C ILE A 31 1.73 -10.80 4.54
N PRO A 32 1.30 -11.02 3.29
CA PRO A 32 0.95 -9.94 2.38
C PRO A 32 -0.23 -9.11 2.91
N PRO A 33 -0.39 -7.86 2.44
CA PRO A 33 -1.58 -7.08 2.73
C PRO A 33 -2.84 -7.81 2.23
N THR A 34 -3.86 -7.87 3.07
CA THR A 34 -5.19 -8.26 2.63
C THR A 34 -5.73 -7.22 1.65
N LYS A 35 -6.70 -7.61 0.81
CA LYS A 35 -7.42 -6.65 -0.05
C LYS A 35 -7.97 -5.47 0.75
N CYS A 36 -8.47 -5.75 1.95
CA CYS A 36 -9.01 -4.73 2.84
C CYS A 36 -7.94 -3.71 3.22
N GLU A 37 -6.80 -4.17 3.74
CA GLU A 37 -5.72 -3.30 4.16
C GLU A 37 -5.18 -2.47 2.99
N ALA A 38 -4.96 -3.12 1.84
CA ALA A 38 -4.48 -2.44 0.65
C ALA A 38 -5.45 -1.33 0.20
N CYS A 39 -6.75 -1.64 0.08
CA CYS A 39 -7.73 -0.66 -0.33
C CYS A 39 -7.89 0.48 0.70
N ALA A 40 -7.91 0.17 1.99
CA ALA A 40 -8.01 1.17 3.04
C ALA A 40 -6.85 2.17 3.00
N ILE A 41 -5.61 1.67 2.82
CA ILE A 41 -4.41 2.51 2.72
C ILE A 41 -4.46 3.37 1.45
N VAL A 42 -4.76 2.74 0.31
CA VAL A 42 -4.84 3.41 -1.00
C VAL A 42 -5.91 4.50 -0.98
N ALA A 43 -7.13 4.19 -0.56
CA ALA A 43 -8.22 5.15 -0.51
C ALA A 43 -7.92 6.33 0.43
N ARG A 44 -7.38 6.07 1.62
CA ARG A 44 -6.98 7.09 2.58
C ARG A 44 -5.94 8.05 2.01
N ASP A 45 -4.89 7.52 1.41
CA ASP A 45 -3.77 8.34 0.93
C ASP A 45 -4.12 9.04 -0.39
N LEU A 46 -4.86 8.39 -1.28
CA LEU A 46 -5.32 8.98 -2.54
C LEU A 46 -6.27 10.15 -2.28
N SER A 47 -7.13 10.04 -1.27
CA SER A 47 -8.00 11.14 -0.83
C SER A 47 -7.22 12.40 -0.44
N LYS A 48 -6.03 12.24 0.16
CA LYS A 48 -5.16 13.37 0.49
C LYS A 48 -4.57 14.00 -0.76
N VAL A 49 -4.15 13.19 -1.74
CA VAL A 49 -3.62 13.71 -3.02
C VAL A 49 -4.69 14.49 -3.78
N ALA A 50 -5.92 13.99 -3.83
CA ALA A 50 -7.06 14.64 -4.48
C ALA A 50 -7.41 16.02 -3.92
N SER A 51 -7.10 16.26 -2.63
CA SER A 51 -7.25 17.60 -2.05
C SER A 51 -6.27 18.65 -2.61
N SER A 52 -5.21 18.21 -3.31
CA SER A 52 -4.08 19.06 -3.73
C SER A 52 -3.82 19.08 -5.25
N LYS A 53 -4.18 18.02 -5.99
CA LYS A 53 -3.99 17.90 -7.44
C LYS A 53 -5.36 17.85 -8.14
N ARG A 54 -5.49 18.54 -9.26
CA ARG A 54 -6.65 18.42 -10.17
C ARG A 54 -6.26 17.56 -11.36
N ILE A 55 -7.07 16.57 -11.66
CA ILE A 55 -6.91 15.69 -12.82
C ILE A 55 -7.90 16.16 -13.88
N LYS A 56 -7.41 16.33 -15.10
CA LYS A 56 -8.20 16.94 -16.20
C LYS A 56 -8.39 16.00 -17.38
N ASP A 57 -7.52 15.01 -17.51
CA ASP A 57 -7.48 14.06 -18.62
C ASP A 57 -6.85 12.74 -18.18
N GLU A 58 -7.05 11.71 -18.99
CA GLU A 58 -6.57 10.34 -18.77
C GLU A 58 -5.05 10.28 -18.56
N MET A 59 -4.28 11.03 -19.36
CA MET A 59 -2.82 11.02 -19.29
C MET A 59 -2.31 11.54 -17.94
N THR A 60 -2.89 12.65 -17.45
CA THR A 60 -2.55 13.18 -16.11
C THR A 60 -2.97 12.25 -14.98
N PHE A 61 -4.04 11.46 -15.15
CA PHE A 61 -4.44 10.45 -14.18
C PHE A 61 -3.41 9.32 -14.10
N ILE A 62 -2.93 8.85 -15.25
CA ILE A 62 -1.92 7.79 -15.35
C ILE A 62 -0.62 8.20 -14.64
N GLU A 63 -0.09 9.37 -14.97
CA GLU A 63 1.14 9.89 -14.35
C GLU A 63 1.00 10.04 -12.83
N MET A 64 -0.12 10.60 -12.38
CA MET A 64 -0.44 10.74 -10.96
C MET A 64 -0.51 9.38 -10.27
N SER A 65 -1.16 8.40 -10.89
CA SER A 65 -1.34 7.05 -10.34
C SER A 65 -0.01 6.31 -10.19
N GLU A 66 0.89 6.42 -11.17
CA GLU A 66 2.24 5.86 -11.10
C GLU A 66 3.08 6.51 -9.99
N GLU A 67 3.09 7.85 -9.93
CA GLU A 67 3.78 8.58 -8.85
C GLU A 67 3.21 8.22 -7.48
N PHE A 68 1.88 8.14 -7.37
CA PHE A 68 1.18 7.84 -6.15
C PHE A 68 1.49 6.42 -5.64
N CYS A 69 1.39 5.40 -6.50
CA CYS A 69 1.68 4.03 -6.08
C CYS A 69 3.16 3.82 -5.75
N LYS A 70 4.10 4.56 -6.35
CA LYS A 70 5.51 4.59 -5.89
C LYS A 70 5.64 5.05 -4.44
N THR A 71 4.77 5.94 -3.95
CA THR A 71 4.79 6.36 -2.53
C THR A 71 4.42 5.24 -1.55
N MET A 72 3.83 4.14 -2.02
CA MET A 72 3.55 2.97 -1.17
C MET A 72 4.83 2.33 -0.65
N LEU A 73 5.95 2.45 -1.37
CA LEU A 73 7.25 1.93 -0.93
C LEU A 73 7.84 2.67 0.29
N GLN A 74 7.26 3.81 0.66
CA GLN A 74 7.64 4.53 1.89
C GLN A 74 7.04 3.89 3.15
N TYR A 75 6.08 2.97 3.01
CA TYR A 75 5.54 2.25 4.14
C TYR A 75 6.55 1.25 4.69
N LYS A 76 6.50 1.06 6.00
CA LYS A 76 7.25 0.06 6.74
C LYS A 76 6.28 -0.88 7.43
N LEU A 77 6.66 -2.15 7.48
CA LEU A 77 5.88 -3.17 8.16
C LEU A 77 6.23 -3.20 9.65
N HIS A 78 5.23 -3.01 10.49
CA HIS A 78 5.32 -3.06 11.96
C HIS A 78 4.74 -4.41 12.40
N LYS A 79 5.60 -5.42 12.56
CA LYS A 79 5.20 -6.81 12.84
C LYS A 79 4.42 -6.97 14.16
N GLU A 80 4.56 -6.03 15.07
CA GLU A 80 3.86 -5.99 16.36
C GLU A 80 2.43 -5.47 16.28
N LYS A 81 2.02 -4.92 15.13
CA LYS A 81 0.68 -4.36 14.90
C LYS A 81 -0.13 -5.24 13.96
N VAL A 82 -1.43 -5.00 13.94
CA VAL A 82 -2.40 -5.76 13.15
C VAL A 82 -3.23 -4.85 12.26
N GLY A 83 -3.84 -5.41 11.22
CA GLY A 83 -4.66 -4.66 10.28
C GLY A 83 -3.89 -3.52 9.61
N VAL A 84 -4.59 -2.44 9.26
CA VAL A 84 -4.02 -1.28 8.56
C VAL A 84 -2.86 -0.63 9.33
N GLU A 85 -2.86 -0.72 10.66
CA GLU A 85 -1.83 -0.09 11.50
C GLU A 85 -0.44 -0.73 11.36
N ARG A 86 -0.38 -1.98 10.86
CA ARG A 86 0.90 -2.65 10.57
C ARG A 86 1.65 -2.04 9.40
N PHE A 87 1.03 -1.16 8.63
CA PHE A 87 1.69 -0.37 7.60
C PHE A 87 1.78 1.09 8.06
N ASN A 88 3.00 1.53 8.36
CA ASN A 88 3.26 2.92 8.77
C ASN A 88 4.50 3.48 8.08
N LYS A 89 4.47 4.75 7.67
CA LYS A 89 5.63 5.41 7.04
C LYS A 89 6.74 5.75 8.04
N GLU A 90 6.42 5.81 9.33
CA GLU A 90 7.40 5.99 10.38
C GLU A 90 8.09 4.67 10.77
N ASP A 91 9.31 4.78 11.26
CA ASP A 91 10.02 3.68 11.91
C ASP A 91 9.26 3.17 13.14
N SER A 92 9.25 1.85 13.35
CA SER A 92 8.74 1.24 14.58
C SER A 92 9.57 1.70 15.78
N ALA A 93 8.99 1.62 16.99
CA ALA A 93 9.70 2.00 18.21
C ALA A 93 11.04 1.25 18.35
N THR A 94 11.01 -0.06 18.08
CA THR A 94 12.20 -0.92 18.08
C THR A 94 13.24 -0.46 17.07
N PHE A 95 12.82 -0.11 15.85
CA PHE A 95 13.76 0.30 14.80
C PHE A 95 14.36 1.69 15.06
N LYS A 96 13.58 2.61 15.63
CA LYS A 96 14.07 3.91 16.12
C LYS A 96 15.15 3.71 17.20
N THR A 97 14.92 2.81 18.16
CA THR A 97 15.93 2.46 19.18
C THR A 97 17.18 1.86 18.55
N LEU A 98 17.00 0.96 17.59
CA LEU A 98 18.09 0.27 16.91
C LEU A 98 18.97 1.27 16.12
N LYS A 99 18.38 2.18 15.34
CA LYS A 99 19.11 3.27 14.67
C LYS A 99 19.87 4.16 15.67
N SER A 100 19.23 4.54 16.78
CA SER A 100 19.86 5.36 17.83
C SER A 100 21.05 4.66 18.51
N MET A 101 20.95 3.35 18.78
CA MET A 101 22.06 2.57 19.34
C MET A 101 23.26 2.57 18.39
N LYS A 102 23.01 2.38 17.09
CA LYS A 102 24.05 2.43 16.06
C LYS A 102 24.69 3.81 15.95
N GLU A 103 23.90 4.89 15.94
CA GLU A 103 24.41 6.28 15.94
C GLU A 103 25.33 6.56 17.13
N ARG A 104 25.10 5.89 18.26
CA ARG A 104 25.93 5.98 19.47
C ARG A 104 27.18 5.09 19.43
N GLY A 105 27.47 4.45 18.29
CA GLY A 105 28.63 3.59 18.09
C GLY A 105 28.50 2.19 18.69
N VAL A 106 27.28 1.78 19.09
CA VAL A 106 27.04 0.40 19.53
C VAL A 106 27.09 -0.50 18.31
N LYS A 107 27.95 -1.54 18.35
CA LYS A 107 28.01 -2.55 17.30
C LYS A 107 26.77 -3.44 17.40
N ILE A 108 25.85 -3.29 16.45
CA ILE A 108 24.65 -4.11 16.35
C ILE A 108 24.93 -5.25 15.38
N ILE A 109 24.74 -6.49 15.84
CA ILE A 109 24.78 -7.66 14.97
C ILE A 109 23.35 -7.91 14.53
N MET A 110 23.08 -7.73 13.24
CA MET A 110 21.82 -8.14 12.62
C MET A 110 22.10 -9.02 11.43
N ASP A 111 21.14 -9.89 11.14
CA ASP A 111 21.15 -10.75 9.95
C ASP A 111 20.89 -9.95 8.65
N LEU A 112 20.61 -8.63 8.77
CA LEU A 112 20.35 -7.72 7.66
C LEU A 112 21.41 -6.61 7.57
N PRO A 113 22.13 -6.49 6.44
CA PRO A 113 23.03 -5.38 6.15
C PRO A 113 22.36 -4.01 6.29
N GLU A 114 23.15 -3.01 6.68
CA GLU A 114 22.66 -1.66 6.99
C GLU A 114 22.07 -0.93 5.79
N GLU A 115 22.59 -1.24 4.60
CA GLU A 115 22.14 -0.70 3.33
C GLU A 115 20.70 -1.11 3.02
N LEU A 116 20.23 -2.21 3.61
CA LEU A 116 18.90 -2.77 3.37
C LEU A 116 17.87 -2.37 4.44
N TRP A 117 18.23 -1.50 5.39
CA TRP A 117 17.37 -1.11 6.51
C TRP A 117 16.16 -0.26 6.10
N ASP A 118 16.29 0.47 5.00
CA ASP A 118 15.22 1.30 4.45
C ASP A 118 14.66 0.73 3.13
N GLU A 119 15.11 -0.46 2.73
CA GLU A 119 14.54 -1.18 1.59
C GLU A 119 13.13 -1.70 1.90
N PRO A 120 12.19 -1.65 0.94
CA PRO A 120 10.84 -2.13 1.15
C PRO A 120 10.81 -3.66 1.37
N SER A 121 10.08 -4.05 2.41
CA SER A 121 9.72 -5.46 2.66
C SER A 121 8.88 -6.03 1.52
N ALA A 122 8.82 -7.36 1.40
CA ALA A 122 8.00 -8.03 0.40
C ALA A 122 6.51 -7.63 0.50
N GLU A 123 6.00 -7.49 1.72
CA GLU A 123 4.63 -7.05 2.02
C GLU A 123 4.35 -5.65 1.49
N VAL A 124 5.32 -4.73 1.61
CA VAL A 124 5.22 -3.36 1.11
C VAL A 124 5.30 -3.32 -0.42
N SER A 125 6.14 -4.17 -1.02
CA SER A 125 6.17 -4.33 -2.48
C SER A 125 4.83 -4.86 -3.01
N VAL A 126 4.20 -5.81 -2.30
CA VAL A 126 2.84 -6.28 -2.63
C VAL A 126 1.81 -5.17 -2.43
N LEU A 127 1.93 -4.31 -1.40
CA LEU A 127 1.07 -3.15 -1.22
C LEU A 127 1.12 -2.20 -2.43
N LYS A 128 2.31 -1.93 -2.97
CA LYS A 128 2.46 -1.16 -4.22
C LYS A 128 1.74 -1.84 -5.39
N GLN A 129 1.93 -3.15 -5.58
CA GLN A 129 1.24 -3.89 -6.66
C GLN A 129 -0.28 -3.83 -6.52
N GLN A 130 -0.80 -3.95 -5.29
CA GLN A 130 -2.24 -3.82 -5.04
C GLN A 130 -2.73 -2.39 -5.32
N CYS A 131 -1.93 -1.36 -5.03
CA CYS A 131 -2.25 0.02 -5.42
C CYS A 131 -2.40 0.13 -6.94
N GLU A 132 -1.42 -0.36 -7.70
CA GLU A 132 -1.43 -0.32 -9.17
C GLU A 132 -2.65 -1.07 -9.73
N LEU A 133 -2.95 -2.23 -9.17
CA LEU A 133 -4.13 -3.02 -9.54
C LEU A 133 -5.44 -2.26 -9.24
N ILE A 134 -5.58 -1.66 -8.06
CA ILE A 134 -6.80 -0.92 -7.68
C ILE A 134 -7.00 0.29 -8.61
N LEU A 135 -5.97 1.12 -8.79
CA LEU A 135 -6.10 2.33 -9.61
C LEU A 135 -6.34 2.02 -11.09
N SER A 136 -5.74 0.95 -11.62
CA SER A 136 -5.99 0.54 -13.00
C SER A 136 -7.33 -0.12 -13.22
N THR A 137 -7.86 -0.83 -12.22
CA THR A 137 -9.14 -1.52 -12.34
C THR A 137 -10.32 -0.54 -12.30
N TYR A 138 -10.20 0.54 -11.51
CA TYR A 138 -11.28 1.50 -11.29
C TYR A 138 -10.94 2.90 -11.83
N GLU A 139 -10.15 2.95 -12.90
CA GLU A 139 -9.66 4.20 -13.50
C GLU A 139 -10.81 5.14 -13.86
N ASP A 140 -11.81 4.66 -14.59
CA ASP A 140 -12.94 5.47 -15.07
C ASP A 140 -13.69 6.11 -13.90
N GLU A 141 -13.99 5.34 -12.86
CA GLU A 141 -14.69 5.83 -11.67
C GLU A 141 -13.85 6.80 -10.84
N LEU A 142 -12.55 6.55 -10.74
CA LEU A 142 -11.64 7.43 -10.03
C LEU A 142 -11.47 8.74 -10.79
N GLN A 143 -11.33 8.72 -12.10
CA GLN A 143 -11.26 9.93 -12.93
C GLN A 143 -12.52 10.79 -12.77
N GLU A 144 -13.70 10.18 -12.81
CA GLU A 144 -14.97 10.88 -12.54
C GLU A 144 -14.97 11.52 -11.14
N TRP A 145 -14.57 10.76 -10.12
CA TRP A 145 -14.47 11.24 -8.74
C TRP A 145 -13.47 12.40 -8.56
N PHE A 146 -12.38 12.45 -9.33
CA PHE A 146 -11.39 13.54 -9.32
C PHE A 146 -11.87 14.81 -10.04
N VAL A 147 -12.72 14.68 -11.07
CA VAL A 147 -13.22 15.80 -11.88
C VAL A 147 -14.39 16.51 -11.19
N GLU A 148 -15.27 15.76 -10.53
CA GLU A 148 -16.35 16.37 -9.78
C GLU A 148 -15.78 17.17 -8.62
N ALA A 149 -16.00 18.49 -8.65
CA ALA A 149 -15.26 19.51 -7.93
C ALA A 149 -15.32 19.45 -6.39
N LYS A 150 -15.75 18.33 -5.81
CA LYS A 150 -15.51 17.95 -4.43
C LYS A 150 -15.37 16.43 -4.33
N ALA A 151 -14.13 15.96 -4.13
CA ALA A 151 -13.78 14.74 -3.38
C ALA A 151 -14.39 14.82 -1.96
N LYS A 152 -15.73 14.81 -1.87
CA LYS A 152 -16.55 15.04 -0.69
C LYS A 152 -16.99 13.72 -0.08
N ASP A 153 -17.22 12.74 -0.96
CA ASP A 153 -17.61 11.40 -0.59
C ASP A 153 -16.36 10.62 -0.19
N ASP A 154 -16.48 9.89 0.92
CA ASP A 154 -15.40 9.08 1.46
C ASP A 154 -14.98 8.05 0.42
N LEU A 155 -13.75 8.18 -0.09
CA LEU A 155 -13.20 7.28 -1.10
C LEU A 155 -13.21 5.82 -0.60
N THR A 156 -13.10 5.61 0.71
CA THR A 156 -13.21 4.29 1.33
C THR A 156 -14.60 3.68 1.13
N GLU A 157 -15.66 4.49 1.22
CA GLU A 157 -17.03 4.03 0.97
C GLU A 157 -17.24 3.67 -0.50
N ILE A 158 -16.94 4.60 -1.40
CA ILE A 158 -17.26 4.43 -2.82
C ILE A 158 -16.32 3.43 -3.52
N LEU A 159 -15.03 3.40 -3.19
CA LEU A 159 -14.07 2.50 -3.83
C LEU A 159 -14.04 1.16 -3.09
N CYS A 160 -13.71 1.18 -1.80
CA CYS A 160 -13.48 -0.06 -1.07
C CYS A 160 -14.78 -0.79 -0.76
N LYS A 161 -15.79 -0.12 -0.18
CA LYS A 161 -17.02 -0.80 0.24
C LYS A 161 -18.01 -1.01 -0.89
N GLN A 162 -18.08 -0.15 -1.90
CA GLN A 162 -19.08 -0.35 -2.96
C GLN A 162 -18.55 -1.16 -4.14
N ARG A 163 -17.25 -1.14 -4.41
CA ARG A 163 -16.69 -1.72 -5.65
C ARG A 163 -15.66 -2.83 -5.44
N TYR A 164 -14.68 -2.63 -4.56
CA TYR A 164 -13.53 -3.53 -4.46
C TYR A 164 -13.68 -4.69 -3.47
N LEU A 165 -14.25 -4.44 -2.28
CA LEU A 165 -14.34 -5.44 -1.21
C LEU A 165 -15.72 -6.08 -1.13
N TYR A 166 -15.75 -7.41 -1.03
CA TYR A 166 -16.95 -8.11 -0.57
C TYR A 166 -17.26 -7.76 0.89
N LYS A 167 -18.51 -7.96 1.34
CA LYS A 167 -18.89 -7.67 2.74
C LYS A 167 -18.03 -8.44 3.75
N SER A 168 -17.67 -9.68 3.44
CA SER A 168 -16.80 -10.54 4.27
C SER A 168 -15.35 -10.08 4.33
N GLU A 169 -14.91 -9.20 3.42
CA GLU A 169 -13.54 -8.71 3.34
C GLU A 169 -13.38 -7.33 4.01
N ARG A 170 -14.39 -6.79 4.68
CA ARG A 170 -14.38 -5.41 5.23
C ARG A 170 -13.93 -5.30 6.68
N GLU A 171 -13.47 -6.38 7.29
CA GLU A 171 -13.14 -6.43 8.72
C GLU A 171 -12.12 -5.35 9.13
N CYS A 172 -11.15 -5.02 8.27
CA CYS A 172 -10.16 -3.98 8.58
C CYS A 172 -10.74 -2.55 8.60
N LEU A 173 -11.93 -2.33 8.04
CA LEU A 173 -12.61 -1.03 8.03
C LEU A 173 -13.49 -0.83 9.26
N ASP A 174 -13.81 -1.91 9.97
CA ASP A 174 -14.64 -1.89 11.17
C ASP A 174 -13.76 -1.65 12.40
N ILE A 175 -13.56 -0.37 12.72
CA ILE A 175 -12.75 0.12 13.85
C ILE A 175 -13.28 -0.34 15.24
N GLN A 176 -14.31 -1.19 15.30
CA GLN A 176 -14.98 -1.62 16.54
C GLN A 176 -14.74 -3.07 16.96
N LYS A 177 -14.00 -3.88 16.21
CA LYS A 177 -13.75 -5.26 16.64
C LYS A 177 -12.33 -5.39 17.23
N PRO A 178 -12.17 -5.47 18.56
CA PRO A 178 -10.90 -5.93 19.12
C PRO A 178 -10.62 -7.32 18.55
N MET A 179 -9.45 -7.51 17.94
CA MET A 179 -8.99 -8.85 17.56
C MET A 179 -9.02 -9.75 18.79
N PRO A 180 -9.48 -11.01 18.66
CA PRO A 180 -9.22 -12.01 19.67
C PRO A 180 -7.71 -12.05 19.90
N LYS A 181 -7.29 -11.90 21.15
CA LYS A 181 -5.93 -12.25 21.54
C LYS A 181 -5.88 -13.76 21.43
N ASP A 182 -5.11 -14.29 20.48
CA ASP A 182 -4.79 -15.71 20.49
C ASP A 182 -4.07 -16.00 21.81
N ASP A 183 -4.69 -16.84 22.63
CA ASP A 183 -4.16 -17.29 23.91
C ASP A 183 -2.90 -18.13 23.67
N LEU A 184 -1.94 -17.90 24.57
CA LEU A 184 -0.61 -18.49 24.67
C LEU A 184 -0.58 -20.03 24.56
#